data_AF-A0A1H6HGY5-F1
#
_entry.id   AF-A0A1H6HGY5-F1
#
_cell.length_a   1.000
_cell.length_b   1.000
_cell.length_c   1.000
_cell.angle_alpha   90.00
_cell.angle_beta   90.00
_cell.angle_gamma   90.00
#
_symmetry.space_group_name_H-M   'P 1'
#
loop_
_entity.id
_entity.type
_entity.pdbx_description
1 polymer ?
#
loop_
_entity_poly.entity_id
_entity_poly.type
_entity_poly.pdbx_seq_one_letter_code
_entity_poly.pdbx_strand_id
1 'polypeptide(L)'
;MGHGLHDDMNSDGNDFLAPLRQALHIAHGPVAISLYNIFILYIVASSLVACYGILVGGFDIISHEIEAATGGISTILVGYGVVLESRRELMEFYRIYPKYYNEFEGELDAACHGPGLIYLVLGLLVEIIKEVITAPNNIINTDGADWPLTVVAVIFLLLSSFVLVSQSFGLIRMRFFPARQSAKLQPRH
;
A
#
# COMPACT_ATOMS: atom_id res chain seq x y z
N MET A 1 -4.21 -32.64 43.86
CA MET A 1 -3.14 -33.09 42.96
C MET A 1 -3.79 -33.59 41.69
N GLY A 2 -3.54 -32.94 40.55
CA GLY A 2 -4.09 -33.36 39.26
C GLY A 2 -4.91 -32.27 38.59
N HIS A 3 -4.23 -31.34 37.92
CA HIS A 3 -4.70 -30.63 36.72
C HIS A 3 -3.51 -29.85 36.16
N GLY A 4 -2.62 -30.58 35.48
CA GLY A 4 -1.38 -30.04 34.90
C GLY A 4 -0.90 -30.92 33.74
N LEU A 5 -1.83 -31.44 32.93
CA LEU A 5 -1.52 -32.37 31.84
C LEU A 5 -2.29 -32.06 30.54
N HIS A 6 -2.94 -30.90 30.44
CA HIS A 6 -3.70 -30.53 29.24
C HIS A 6 -3.17 -29.30 28.48
N ASP A 7 -2.13 -28.62 28.98
CA ASP A 7 -1.54 -27.44 28.31
C ASP A 7 -0.31 -27.73 27.44
N ASP A 8 0.30 -28.92 27.56
CA ASP A 8 1.60 -29.16 26.93
C ASP A 8 1.53 -29.66 25.47
N MET A 9 0.35 -30.00 24.94
CA MET A 9 0.23 -30.55 23.57
C MET A 9 -0.13 -29.55 22.47
N ASN A 10 -0.15 -28.24 22.76
CA ASN A 10 -0.39 -27.19 21.74
C ASN A 10 0.79 -26.21 21.58
N SER A 11 1.91 -26.47 22.28
CA SER A 11 3.13 -25.63 22.26
C SER A 11 4.02 -25.94 21.06
N ASP A 12 4.22 -27.21 20.72
CA ASP A 12 5.26 -27.63 19.76
C ASP A 12 4.93 -27.34 18.28
N GLY A 13 3.64 -27.23 17.93
CA GLY A 13 3.22 -26.88 16.56
C GLY A 13 3.39 -25.39 16.22
N ASN A 14 3.57 -24.54 17.23
CA ASN A 14 3.66 -23.08 17.06
C ASN A 14 5.09 -22.56 16.87
N ASP A 15 6.10 -23.30 17.32
CA ASP A 15 7.51 -22.89 17.23
C ASP A 15 8.06 -22.96 15.79
N PHE A 16 7.57 -23.88 14.96
CA PHE A 16 7.97 -23.96 13.56
C PHE A 16 7.66 -22.67 12.77
N LEU A 17 6.57 -22.00 13.10
CA LEU A 17 6.13 -20.75 12.43
C LEU A 17 6.64 -19.49 13.12
N ALA A 18 7.31 -19.60 14.27
CA ALA A 18 7.88 -18.47 14.99
C ALA A 18 8.82 -17.60 14.12
N PRO A 19 9.79 -18.16 13.35
CA PRO A 19 10.64 -17.34 12.49
C PRO A 19 9.86 -16.63 11.38
N LEU A 20 8.82 -17.28 10.83
CA LEU A 20 7.95 -16.68 9.81
C LEU A 20 7.16 -15.49 10.39
N ARG A 21 6.57 -15.64 11.58
CA ARG A 21 5.84 -14.54 12.24
C ARG A 21 6.76 -13.37 12.57
N GLN A 22 7.99 -13.65 12.99
CA GLN A 22 8.98 -12.60 13.23
C GLN A 22 9.39 -11.89 11.93
N ALA A 23 9.59 -12.63 10.84
CA ALA A 23 9.88 -12.05 9.53
C ALA A 23 8.72 -11.16 9.03
N LEU A 24 7.48 -11.62 9.20
CA LEU A 24 6.28 -10.84 8.84
C LEU A 24 6.12 -9.57 9.69
N HIS A 25 6.40 -9.64 11.00
CA HIS A 25 6.39 -8.46 11.86
C HIS A 25 7.42 -7.42 11.40
N ILE A 26 8.64 -7.86 11.07
CA ILE A 26 9.69 -6.98 10.54
C ILE A 26 9.27 -6.40 9.18
N ALA A 27 8.69 -7.21 8.29
CA ALA A 27 8.24 -6.79 6.96
C ALA A 27 7.13 -5.74 7.02
N HIS A 28 6.30 -5.73 8.07
CA HIS A 28 5.26 -4.72 8.26
C HIS A 28 5.69 -3.64 9.27
N GLY A 29 6.98 -3.56 9.60
CA GLY A 29 7.54 -2.49 10.42
C GLY A 29 7.65 -1.17 9.64
N PRO A 30 7.84 -0.04 10.33
CA PRO A 30 7.85 1.29 9.70
C PRO A 30 9.00 1.47 8.70
N VAL A 31 10.15 0.83 8.94
CA VAL A 31 11.31 0.87 8.04
C VAL A 31 11.02 0.09 6.76
N ALA A 32 10.46 -1.12 6.87
CA ALA A 32 10.13 -1.94 5.72
C ALA A 32 9.04 -1.28 4.86
N ILE A 33 7.99 -0.74 5.49
CA ILE A 33 6.95 0.04 4.80
C ILE A 33 7.56 1.24 4.06
N SER A 34 8.47 1.98 4.69
CA SER A 34 9.15 3.09 4.01
C SER A 34 10.00 2.64 2.83
N LEU A 35 10.65 1.46 2.91
CA LEU A 35 11.41 0.90 1.79
C LEU A 35 10.49 0.47 0.64
N TYR A 36 9.35 -0.16 0.96
CA TYR A 36 8.33 -0.48 -0.05
C TYR A 36 7.80 0.78 -0.71
N ASN A 37 7.53 1.84 0.04
CA ASN A 37 7.11 3.13 -0.53
C ASN A 37 8.13 3.69 -1.51
N ILE A 38 9.43 3.66 -1.17
CA ILE A 38 10.50 4.16 -2.05
C ILE A 38 10.59 3.31 -3.33
N PHE A 39 10.49 1.99 -3.20
CA PHE A 39 10.51 1.08 -4.34
C PHE A 39 9.30 1.29 -5.26
N ILE A 40 8.09 1.40 -4.70
CA ILE A 40 6.87 1.69 -5.48
C ILE A 40 6.99 3.08 -6.13
N LEU A 41 7.48 4.09 -5.40
CA LEU A 41 7.69 5.43 -5.95
C LEU A 41 8.62 5.43 -7.15
N TYR A 42 9.69 4.62 -7.13
CA TYR A 42 10.58 4.43 -8.28
C TYR A 42 9.80 3.88 -9.49
N ILE A 43 8.98 2.85 -9.30
CA ILE A 43 8.16 2.27 -10.38
C ILE A 43 7.15 3.29 -10.92
N VAL A 44 6.46 4.03 -10.04
CA VAL A 44 5.53 5.10 -10.45
C VAL A 44 6.27 6.17 -11.23
N ALA A 45 7.45 6.62 -10.77
CA ALA A 45 8.24 7.63 -11.47
C ALA A 45 8.69 7.15 -12.86
N SER A 46 9.14 5.91 -13.00
CA SER A 46 9.44 5.32 -14.31
C SER A 46 8.22 5.29 -15.23
N SER A 47 7.05 4.94 -14.68
CA SER A 47 5.77 4.93 -15.42
C SER A 47 5.37 6.34 -15.89
N LEU A 48 5.54 7.34 -15.02
CA LEU A 48 5.28 8.76 -15.35
C LEU A 48 6.22 9.29 -16.43
N VAL A 49 7.50 8.90 -16.42
CA VAL A 49 8.46 9.26 -17.48
C VAL A 49 8.05 8.64 -18.81
N ALA A 50 7.61 7.38 -18.82
CA ALA A 50 7.08 6.73 -20.02
C ALA A 50 5.83 7.45 -20.55
N CYS A 51 4.87 7.75 -19.67
CA CYS A 51 3.68 8.52 -20.03
C CYS A 51 4.02 9.89 -20.60
N TYR A 52 5.00 10.61 -20.02
CA TYR A 52 5.46 11.88 -20.54
C TYR A 52 6.04 11.75 -21.97
N GLY A 53 6.81 10.68 -22.25
CA GLY A 53 7.31 10.39 -23.58
C GLY A 53 6.18 10.24 -24.61
N ILE A 54 5.12 9.49 -24.26
CA ILE A 54 3.94 9.31 -25.10
C ILE A 54 3.22 10.65 -25.32
N LEU A 55 3.08 11.47 -24.26
CA LEU A 55 2.44 12.78 -24.36
C LEU A 55 3.26 13.77 -25.22
N VAL A 56 4.58 13.66 -25.27
CA VAL A 56 5.39 14.55 -26.12
C VAL A 56 5.55 13.99 -27.55
N GLY A 57 5.42 12.67 -27.73
CA GLY A 57 5.65 11.96 -29.00
C GLY A 57 4.55 12.07 -30.06
N GLY A 58 3.33 12.51 -29.71
CA GLY A 58 2.21 12.69 -30.66
C GLY A 58 1.20 11.53 -30.70
N PHE A 59 0.07 11.74 -31.39
CA PHE A 59 -1.18 10.96 -31.24
C PHE A 59 -1.16 9.50 -31.75
N ASP A 60 -0.22 9.11 -32.60
CA ASP A 60 -0.30 7.83 -33.33
C ASP A 60 0.22 6.59 -32.56
N ILE A 61 0.73 6.77 -31.33
CA ILE A 61 1.44 5.72 -30.55
C ILE A 61 0.64 5.27 -29.30
N ILE A 62 -0.53 5.86 -29.07
CA ILE A 62 -1.13 6.03 -27.74
C ILE A 62 -1.61 4.71 -27.08
N SER A 63 -2.37 3.85 -27.76
CA SER A 63 -3.13 2.80 -27.04
C SER A 63 -2.26 1.68 -26.44
N HIS A 64 -1.34 1.11 -27.22
CA HIS A 64 -0.56 -0.06 -26.78
C HIS A 64 0.56 0.30 -25.79
N GLU A 65 1.11 1.52 -25.86
CA GLU A 65 2.19 1.96 -24.97
C GLU A 65 1.69 2.42 -23.61
N ILE A 66 0.45 2.92 -23.52
CA ILE A 66 -0.17 3.32 -22.24
C ILE A 66 -0.49 2.11 -21.37
N GLU A 67 -1.02 1.05 -21.97
CA GLU A 67 -1.30 -0.19 -21.25
C GLU A 67 0.00 -0.74 -20.61
N ALA A 68 1.09 -0.75 -21.38
CA ALA A 68 2.40 -1.16 -20.91
C ALA A 68 2.95 -0.22 -19.82
N ALA A 69 2.72 1.09 -19.94
CA ALA A 69 3.22 2.08 -18.99
C ALA A 69 2.44 2.13 -17.68
N THR A 70 1.16 1.74 -17.66
CA THR A 70 0.26 1.95 -16.51
C THR A 70 -0.30 0.66 -15.90
N GLY A 71 -0.34 -0.45 -16.64
CA GLY A 71 -1.08 -1.66 -16.22
C GLY A 71 -0.49 -2.40 -15.03
N GLY A 72 0.83 -2.37 -14.84
CA GLY A 72 1.46 -3.01 -13.67
C GLY A 72 1.33 -2.18 -12.39
N ILE A 73 1.36 -0.85 -12.51
CA ILE A 73 1.49 0.02 -11.34
C ILE A 73 0.16 0.19 -10.59
N SER A 74 -0.97 0.26 -11.29
CA SER A 74 -2.30 0.29 -10.69
C SER A 74 -2.54 -0.93 -9.81
N THR A 75 -2.24 -2.13 -10.32
CA THR A 75 -2.36 -3.38 -9.55
C THR A 75 -1.45 -3.38 -8.31
N ILE A 76 -0.22 -2.90 -8.43
CA ILE A 76 0.70 -2.76 -7.29
C ILE A 76 0.11 -1.80 -6.24
N LEU A 77 -0.41 -0.64 -6.65
CA LEU A 77 -1.00 0.34 -5.74
C LEU A 77 -2.24 -0.22 -5.02
N VAL A 78 -3.08 -0.98 -5.73
CA VAL A 78 -4.26 -1.63 -5.11
C VAL A 78 -3.83 -2.67 -4.09
N GLY A 79 -2.97 -3.62 -4.47
CA GLY A 79 -2.52 -4.67 -3.56
C GLY A 79 -1.79 -4.12 -2.33
N TYR A 80 -0.92 -3.13 -2.55
CA TYR A 80 -0.22 -2.45 -1.47
C TYR A 80 -1.17 -1.63 -0.59
N GLY A 81 -2.15 -0.96 -1.19
CA GLY A 81 -3.20 -0.24 -0.49
C GLY A 81 -3.98 -1.13 0.47
N VAL A 82 -4.42 -2.31 0.01
CA VAL A 82 -5.07 -3.33 0.87
C VAL A 82 -4.17 -3.73 2.04
N VAL A 83 -2.89 -4.02 1.79
CA VAL A 83 -1.96 -4.45 2.84
C VAL A 83 -1.79 -3.39 3.93
N LEU A 84 -1.73 -2.11 3.54
CA LEU A 84 -1.58 -1.01 4.49
C LEU A 84 -2.88 -0.66 5.21
N GLU A 85 -4.00 -0.65 4.48
CA GLU A 85 -5.31 -0.29 4.99
C GLU A 85 -5.79 -1.30 6.04
N SER A 86 -5.54 -2.59 5.77
CA SER A 86 -5.87 -3.72 6.63
C SER A 86 -4.67 -4.24 7.44
N ARG A 87 -3.66 -3.40 7.72
CA ARG A 87 -2.42 -3.84 8.40
C ARG A 87 -2.71 -4.55 9.72
N ARG A 88 -3.60 -3.98 10.53
CA ARG A 88 -3.95 -4.51 11.85
C ARG A 88 -4.60 -5.89 11.71
N GLU A 89 -5.58 -6.00 10.83
CA GLU A 89 -6.33 -7.21 10.54
C GLU A 89 -5.38 -8.31 10.02
N LEU A 90 -4.39 -7.95 9.19
CA LEU A 90 -3.34 -8.87 8.74
C LEU A 90 -2.45 -9.33 9.90
N MET A 91 -2.02 -8.44 10.79
CA MET A 91 -1.22 -8.80 11.98
C MET A 91 -1.99 -9.74 12.92
N GLU A 92 -3.30 -9.52 13.08
CA GLU A 92 -4.19 -10.40 13.84
C GLU A 92 -4.38 -11.76 13.14
N PHE A 93 -4.62 -11.76 11.83
CA PHE A 93 -4.76 -12.97 11.01
C PHE A 93 -3.52 -13.87 11.07
N TYR A 94 -2.32 -13.28 10.98
CA TYR A 94 -1.05 -14.02 11.10
C TYR A 94 -0.68 -14.39 12.54
N ARG A 95 -1.53 -14.08 13.53
CA ARG A 95 -1.29 -14.30 14.97
C ARG A 95 0.02 -13.64 15.45
N ILE A 96 0.35 -12.50 14.87
CA ILE A 96 1.46 -11.62 15.31
C ILE A 96 0.97 -10.77 16.49
N TYR A 97 -0.26 -10.27 16.41
CA TYR A 97 -0.96 -9.69 17.56
C TYR A 97 -1.70 -10.78 18.36
N PRO A 98 -1.79 -10.64 19.70
CA PRO A 98 -1.36 -9.49 20.51
C PRO A 98 0.13 -9.50 20.91
N LYS A 99 0.89 -10.56 20.62
CA LYS A 99 2.27 -10.76 21.12
C LYS A 99 3.21 -9.56 20.86
N TYR A 100 3.15 -8.99 19.67
CA TYR A 100 4.00 -7.85 19.27
C TYR A 100 3.30 -6.49 19.36
N TYR A 101 2.04 -6.45 19.80
CA TYR A 101 1.26 -5.21 19.86
C TYR A 101 1.73 -4.30 21.00
N ASN A 102 1.84 -3.00 20.72
CA ASN A 102 2.15 -1.94 21.69
C ASN A 102 1.58 -0.60 21.20
N GLU A 103 1.71 0.48 21.99
CA GLU A 103 1.20 1.81 21.62
C GLU A 103 1.74 2.29 20.26
N PHE A 104 3.03 2.07 19.98
CA PHE A 104 3.67 2.44 18.71
C PHE A 104 3.12 1.66 17.51
N GLU A 105 2.85 0.37 17.68
CA GLU A 105 2.22 -0.48 16.65
C GLU A 105 0.80 -0.01 16.35
N GLY A 106 0.03 0.41 17.35
CA GLY A 106 -1.29 1.00 17.17
C GLY A 106 -1.26 2.35 16.44
N GLU A 107 -0.27 3.21 16.73
CA GLU A 107 -0.04 4.44 15.98
C GLU A 107 0.35 4.15 14.52
N LEU A 108 1.17 3.12 14.30
CA LEU A 108 1.58 2.69 12.97
C LEU A 108 0.41 2.16 12.14
N ASP A 109 -0.46 1.34 12.74
CA ASP A 109 -1.71 0.89 12.10
C ASP A 109 -2.57 2.08 11.66
N ALA A 110 -2.80 3.03 12.57
CA ALA A 110 -3.59 4.23 12.26
C ALA A 110 -2.94 5.09 11.16
N ALA A 111 -1.60 5.20 11.16
CA ALA A 111 -0.84 5.93 10.16
C ALA A 111 -0.86 5.27 8.78
N CYS A 112 -1.05 3.95 8.70
CA CYS A 112 -1.14 3.20 7.46
C CYS A 112 -2.55 3.17 6.87
N HIS A 113 -3.58 3.21 7.72
CA HIS A 113 -4.97 3.04 7.32
C HIS A 113 -5.42 4.03 6.22
N GLY A 114 -5.26 5.33 6.49
CA GLY A 114 -5.67 6.39 5.56
C GLY A 114 -4.92 6.36 4.22
N PRO A 115 -3.58 6.38 4.20
CA PRO A 115 -2.80 6.22 2.98
C PRO A 115 -3.09 4.94 2.21
N GLY A 116 -3.28 3.81 2.91
CA GLY A 116 -3.64 2.52 2.31
C GLY A 116 -4.93 2.62 1.49
N LEU A 117 -5.98 3.22 2.07
CA LEU A 117 -7.24 3.48 1.38
C LEU A 117 -7.04 4.37 0.14
N ILE A 118 -6.21 5.40 0.24
CA ILE A 118 -5.94 6.31 -0.90
C ILE A 118 -5.24 5.55 -2.04
N TYR A 119 -4.22 4.73 -1.77
CA TYR A 119 -3.56 3.94 -2.81
C TYR A 119 -4.51 2.95 -3.47
N LEU A 120 -5.38 2.31 -2.68
CA LEU A 120 -6.40 1.41 -3.17
C LEU A 120 -7.34 2.12 -4.14
N VAL A 121 -7.86 3.28 -3.76
CA VAL A 121 -8.80 4.05 -4.60
C VAL A 121 -8.11 4.58 -5.86
N LEU A 122 -6.93 5.21 -5.74
CA LEU A 122 -6.22 5.76 -6.88
C LEU A 122 -5.76 4.66 -7.85
N GLY A 123 -5.27 3.53 -7.34
CA GLY A 123 -4.90 2.38 -8.15
C GLY A 123 -6.09 1.81 -8.93
N LEU A 124 -7.25 1.65 -8.28
CA LEU A 124 -8.48 1.19 -8.94
C LEU A 124 -8.94 2.17 -10.03
N LEU A 125 -8.88 3.48 -9.78
CA LEU A 125 -9.27 4.48 -10.77
C LEU A 125 -8.36 4.45 -12.01
N VAL A 126 -7.05 4.26 -11.82
CA VAL A 126 -6.11 4.08 -12.94
C VAL A 126 -6.41 2.80 -13.70
N GLU A 127 -6.71 1.69 -13.01
CA GLU A 127 -7.07 0.42 -13.65
C GLU A 127 -8.36 0.54 -14.49
N ILE A 128 -9.40 1.21 -13.96
CA ILE A 128 -10.65 1.46 -14.67
C ILE A 128 -10.38 2.28 -15.94
N ILE A 129 -9.57 3.34 -15.85
CA ILE A 129 -9.23 4.16 -17.01
C ILE A 129 -8.50 3.32 -18.06
N LYS A 130 -7.52 2.51 -17.64
CA LYS A 130 -6.78 1.62 -18.53
C LYS A 130 -7.74 0.67 -19.27
N GLU A 131 -8.63 0.01 -18.54
CA GLU A 131 -9.58 -0.94 -19.11
C GLU A 131 -10.54 -0.26 -20.09
N VAL A 132 -10.96 0.99 -19.80
CA VAL A 132 -11.78 1.78 -20.73
C VAL A 132 -11.03 2.10 -22.02
N ILE A 133 -9.76 2.52 -21.95
CA ILE A 133 -8.94 2.84 -23.13
C ILE A 133 -8.65 1.58 -23.96
N THR A 134 -8.38 0.45 -23.32
CA THR A 134 -8.06 -0.82 -23.99
C THR A 134 -9.30 -1.53 -24.54
N ALA A 135 -10.50 -1.22 -24.03
CA ALA A 135 -11.73 -1.82 -24.51
C ALA A 135 -11.91 -1.56 -26.02
N PRO A 136 -12.27 -2.57 -26.81
CA PRO A 136 -12.43 -2.38 -28.24
C PRO A 136 -13.61 -1.43 -28.53
N ASN A 137 -13.45 -0.59 -29.56
CA ASN A 137 -14.39 0.48 -29.94
C ASN A 137 -15.82 0.02 -30.22
N ASN A 138 -16.03 -1.27 -30.48
CA ASN A 138 -17.35 -1.87 -30.64
C ASN A 138 -18.11 -2.10 -29.31
N ILE A 139 -17.41 -2.07 -28.17
CA ILE A 139 -17.98 -2.19 -26.82
C ILE A 139 -18.09 -0.80 -26.18
N ILE A 140 -16.98 -0.06 -26.15
CA ILE A 140 -16.92 1.31 -25.66
C ILE A 140 -16.26 2.14 -26.75
N ASN A 141 -16.99 3.08 -27.36
CA ASN A 141 -16.39 3.98 -28.34
C ASN A 141 -15.50 4.99 -27.61
N THR A 142 -14.18 4.78 -27.67
CA THR A 142 -13.16 5.66 -27.09
C THR A 142 -12.49 6.55 -28.14
N ASP A 143 -13.04 6.66 -29.35
CA ASP A 143 -12.47 7.49 -30.42
C ASP A 143 -12.19 8.92 -29.93
N GLY A 144 -10.90 9.26 -29.84
CA GLY A 144 -10.42 10.58 -29.39
C GLY A 144 -10.45 10.82 -27.87
N ALA A 145 -10.91 9.86 -27.07
CA ALA A 145 -10.95 9.94 -25.61
C ALA A 145 -9.68 9.39 -24.93
N ASP A 146 -8.83 8.67 -25.65
CA ASP A 146 -7.60 8.07 -25.09
C ASP A 146 -6.71 9.12 -24.43
N TRP A 147 -6.48 10.24 -25.11
CA TRP A 147 -5.64 11.32 -24.61
C TRP A 147 -6.13 11.93 -23.29
N PRO A 148 -7.37 12.45 -23.18
CA PRO A 148 -7.85 13.01 -21.92
C PRO A 148 -7.88 11.97 -20.80
N LEU A 149 -8.25 10.73 -21.09
CA LEU A 149 -8.24 9.65 -20.09
C LEU A 149 -6.83 9.35 -19.59
N THR A 150 -5.84 9.32 -20.48
CA THR A 150 -4.41 9.17 -20.13
C THR A 150 -3.93 10.27 -19.19
N VAL A 151 -4.29 11.53 -19.47
CA VAL A 151 -3.93 12.67 -18.62
C VAL A 151 -4.52 12.50 -17.22
N VAL A 152 -5.77 12.03 -17.12
CA VAL A 152 -6.40 11.76 -15.81
C VAL A 152 -5.67 10.65 -15.06
N ALA A 153 -5.30 9.56 -15.73
CA ALA A 153 -4.50 8.48 -15.12
C ALA A 153 -3.14 8.99 -14.60
N VAL A 154 -2.45 9.83 -15.39
CA VAL A 154 -1.19 10.47 -14.98
C VAL A 154 -1.39 11.34 -13.74
N ILE A 155 -2.48 12.10 -13.65
CA ILE A 155 -2.80 12.90 -12.45
C ILE A 155 -2.96 11.99 -11.23
N PHE A 156 -3.67 10.86 -11.35
CA PHE A 156 -3.82 9.92 -10.24
C PHE A 156 -2.48 9.29 -9.83
N LEU A 157 -1.59 8.98 -10.76
CA LEU A 157 -0.24 8.51 -10.46
C LEU A 157 0.64 9.57 -9.77
N LEU A 158 0.49 10.85 -10.14
CA LEU A 158 1.15 11.97 -9.45
C LEU A 158 0.62 12.14 -8.02
N LEU A 159 -0.69 12.03 -7.81
CA LEU A 159 -1.29 12.05 -6.48
C LEU A 159 -0.79 10.88 -5.62
N SER A 160 -0.74 9.67 -6.18
CA SER A 160 -0.17 8.51 -5.50
C SER A 160 1.29 8.72 -5.12
N SER A 161 2.09 9.30 -6.01
CA SER A 161 3.49 9.64 -5.74
C SER A 161 3.63 10.62 -4.57
N PHE A 162 2.78 11.65 -4.54
CA PHE A 162 2.76 12.62 -3.44
C PHE A 162 2.43 11.96 -2.10
N VAL A 163 1.44 11.06 -2.07
CA VAL A 163 1.05 10.33 -0.85
C VAL A 163 2.16 9.36 -0.41
N LEU A 164 2.81 8.66 -1.34
CA LEU A 164 3.97 7.78 -1.06
C LEU A 164 5.10 8.55 -0.37
N VAL A 165 5.43 9.72 -0.89
CA VAL A 165 6.45 10.59 -0.30
C VAL A 165 6.02 11.08 1.08
N SER A 166 4.79 11.60 1.20
CA SER A 166 4.25 12.12 2.46
C SER A 166 4.22 11.05 3.56
N GLN A 167 3.74 9.85 3.24
CA GLN A 167 3.69 8.73 4.17
C GLN A 167 5.09 8.27 4.56
N SER A 168 6.03 8.17 3.61
CA SER A 168 7.43 7.81 3.91
C SER A 168 8.05 8.77 4.93
N PHE A 169 7.87 10.08 4.73
CA PHE A 169 8.31 11.08 5.70
C PHE A 169 7.59 10.96 7.04
N GLY A 170 6.28 10.70 7.04
CA GLY A 170 5.49 10.49 8.26
C GLY A 170 6.01 9.32 9.10
N LEU A 171 6.26 8.17 8.48
CA LEU A 171 6.77 6.96 9.14
C LEU A 171 8.19 7.13 9.68
N ILE A 172 9.07 7.78 8.91
CA ILE A 172 10.41 8.14 9.35
C ILE A 172 10.32 9.07 10.58
N ARG A 173 9.45 10.09 10.52
CA ARG A 173 9.25 11.02 11.63
C ARG A 173 8.74 10.33 12.89
N MET A 174 7.76 9.43 12.78
CA MET A 174 7.24 8.67 13.93
C MET A 174 8.34 7.86 14.62
N ARG A 175 9.27 7.29 13.84
CA ARG A 175 10.38 6.50 14.40
C ARG A 175 11.42 7.36 15.12
N PHE A 176 11.74 8.54 14.59
CA PHE A 176 12.77 9.41 15.18
C PHE A 176 12.23 10.37 16.26
N PHE A 177 10.93 10.70 16.20
CA PHE A 177 10.26 11.59 17.14
C PHE A 177 8.99 10.94 17.67
N PRO A 178 9.09 9.86 18.47
CA PRO A 178 7.93 9.29 19.15
C PRO A 178 7.30 10.38 20.02
N ALA A 179 6.07 10.76 19.71
CA ALA A 179 5.36 11.76 20.49
C ALA A 179 5.16 11.21 21.91
N ARG A 180 5.70 11.88 22.93
CA ARG A 180 5.35 11.62 24.33
C ARG A 180 3.88 11.95 24.53
N GLN A 181 2.95 11.02 24.30
CA GLN A 181 1.52 11.23 24.58
C GLN A 181 0.93 10.41 25.72
N SER A 182 1.71 9.58 26.42
CA SER A 182 1.22 8.80 27.58
C SER A 182 1.24 9.58 28.92
N ALA A 183 0.90 10.89 28.92
CA ALA A 183 0.82 11.70 30.14
C ALA A 183 -0.53 12.41 30.39
N LYS A 184 -1.58 12.17 29.57
CA LYS A 184 -2.85 12.90 29.72
C LYS A 184 -4.15 12.08 29.75
N LEU A 185 -4.11 10.76 29.82
CA LEU A 185 -5.32 9.93 29.93
C LEU A 185 -5.31 8.99 31.14
N GLN A 186 -4.89 9.50 32.31
CA GLN A 186 -5.46 9.00 33.57
C GLN A 186 -6.64 9.92 33.93
N PRO A 187 -7.90 9.45 33.91
CA PRO A 187 -8.96 10.17 34.57
C PRO A 187 -8.63 10.15 36.07
N ARG A 188 -8.32 11.33 36.63
CA ARG A 188 -8.65 11.56 38.03
C ARG A 188 -10.18 11.62 38.09
N HIS A 189 -10.75 10.60 38.74
CA HIS A 189 -11.98 10.56 39.54
C HIS A 189 -12.74 9.26 39.30
#